data_AF-A0A928MGN8-F1
#
_entry.id   AF-A0A928MGN8-F1
#
_cell.length_a   1.000
_cell.length_b   1.000
_cell.length_c   1.000
_cell.angle_alpha   90.00
_cell.angle_beta   90.00
_cell.angle_gamma   90.00
#
_symmetry.space_group_name_H-M   'P 1'
#
loop_
_entity.id
_entity.type
_entity.pdbx_description
1 polymer ?
#
loop_
_entity_poly.entity_id
_entity_poly.type
_entity_poly.pdbx_seq_one_letter_code
_entity_poly.pdbx_strand_id
1 'polypeptide(L)'
;MIHAYKLNGYNIVIDGCSGSIHAVDDVAWDVIDLFPDHSPEEITKALLEKYAARPDVTAEELAACIADVQSLKDAGKLWAPDTFAPMAGTFKERSGDVVKALCLHVAHTC
;
A
#
# COMPACT_ATOMS: atom_id res chain seq x y z
N MET A 1 -3.35 4.06 -4.66
CA MET A 1 -2.04 3.79 -5.31
C MET A 1 -1.19 3.01 -4.34
N ILE A 2 -0.63 1.87 -4.75
CA ILE A 2 0.37 1.13 -3.96
C ILE A 2 1.77 1.57 -4.35
N HIS A 3 2.61 1.85 -3.36
CA HIS A 3 4.05 2.02 -3.53
C HIS A 3 4.75 0.93 -2.73
N ALA A 4 5.50 0.07 -3.42
CA ALA A 4 6.17 -1.07 -2.82
C ALA A 4 7.68 -0.96 -3.07
N TYR A 5 8.50 -1.13 -2.02
CA TYR A 5 9.95 -1.22 -2.14
C TYR A 5 10.57 -2.17 -1.11
N LYS A 6 11.79 -2.64 -1.40
CA LYS A 6 12.60 -3.45 -0.49
C LYS A 6 13.76 -2.63 0.05
N LEU A 7 13.92 -2.58 1.38
CA LEU A 7 14.99 -1.82 2.04
C LEU A 7 15.44 -2.51 3.32
N ASN A 8 16.75 -2.65 3.51
CA ASN A 8 17.35 -3.23 4.72
C ASN A 8 16.78 -4.61 5.11
N GLY A 9 16.41 -5.43 4.13
CA GLY A 9 15.83 -6.76 4.37
C GLY A 9 14.33 -6.78 4.66
N TYR A 10 13.65 -5.63 4.57
CA TYR A 10 12.20 -5.53 4.70
C TYR A 10 11.52 -5.33 3.35
N ASN A 11 10.40 -6.02 3.16
CA ASN A 11 9.46 -5.80 2.07
C ASN A 11 8.37 -4.83 2.58
N ILE A 12 8.34 -3.60 2.07
CA ILE A 12 7.44 -2.54 2.56
C ILE A 12 6.42 -2.20 1.46
N VAL A 13 5.14 -2.33 1.80
CA VAL A 13 4.00 -1.97 0.94
C VAL A 13 3.26 -0.80 1.56
N ILE A 14 3.16 0.30 0.82
CA ILE A 14 2.46 1.53 1.26
C ILE A 14 1.24 1.74 0.39
N ASP A 15 0.06 1.81 1.00
CA ASP A 15 -1.13 2.31 0.34
C ASP A 15 -1.26 3.83 0.59
N GLY A 16 -1.02 4.62 -0.46
CA GLY A 16 -0.92 6.07 -0.33
C GLY A 16 -2.24 6.77 0.03
N CYS A 17 -3.38 6.20 -0.37
CA CYS A 17 -4.68 6.87 -0.18
C CYS A 17 -5.26 6.59 1.22
N SER A 18 -4.98 5.42 1.79
CA SER A 18 -5.33 5.11 3.19
C SER A 18 -4.27 5.52 4.20
N GLY A 19 -3.01 5.69 3.75
CA GLY A 19 -1.87 5.89 4.63
C GLY A 19 -1.40 4.60 5.33
N SER A 20 -1.92 3.43 4.93
CA SER A 20 -1.52 2.14 5.51
C SER A 20 -0.11 1.75 5.06
N ILE A 21 0.68 1.22 5.99
CA ILE A 21 2.03 0.69 5.73
C ILE A 21 2.07 -0.74 6.25
N HIS A 22 2.49 -1.67 5.40
CA HIS A 22 2.60 -3.09 5.71
C HIS A 22 4.04 -3.54 5.50
N ALA A 23 4.63 -4.15 6.54
CA ALA A 23 5.86 -4.92 6.41
C ALA A 23 5.45 -6.38 6.22
N VAL A 24 5.82 -6.97 5.09
CA VAL A 24 5.35 -8.30 4.67
C VAL A 24 6.53 -9.25 4.48
N ASP A 25 6.27 -10.55 4.46
CA ASP A 25 7.25 -11.53 4.00
C ASP A 25 7.32 -11.59 2.46
N ASP A 26 8.17 -12.46 1.91
CA ASP A 26 8.32 -12.60 0.45
C ASP A 26 7.10 -13.21 -0.24
N VAL A 27 6.34 -14.08 0.45
CA VAL A 27 5.18 -14.76 -0.14
C VAL A 27 4.02 -13.77 -0.24
N ALA A 28 3.71 -13.08 0.85
CA ALA A 28 2.69 -12.04 0.89
C ALA A 28 3.03 -10.88 -0.04
N TRP A 29 4.31 -10.52 -0.19
CA TRP A 29 4.75 -9.54 -1.18
C TRP A 29 4.33 -9.94 -2.59
N ASP A 30 4.61 -11.17 -3.01
CA ASP A 30 4.26 -11.63 -4.35
C ASP A 30 2.75 -11.81 -4.53
N VAL A 31 2.02 -12.22 -3.48
CA VAL A 31 0.55 -12.24 -3.51
C VAL A 31 0.03 -10.84 -3.80
N ILE A 32 0.49 -9.82 -3.07
CA ILE A 32 0.07 -8.41 -3.25
C ILE A 32 0.41 -7.90 -4.65
N ASP A 33 1.58 -8.26 -5.20
CA ASP A 33 2.03 -7.86 -6.54
C ASP A 33 1.12 -8.43 -7.64
N LEU A 34 0.72 -9.70 -7.52
CA LEU A 34 -0.12 -10.38 -8.51
C LEU A 34 -1.62 -10.11 -8.35
N PHE A 35 -2.07 -9.76 -7.15
CA PHE A 35 -3.48 -9.61 -6.76
C PHE A 35 -4.35 -8.75 -7.69
N PRO A 36 -3.89 -7.61 -8.27
CA PRO A 36 -4.74 -6.76 -9.10
C PRO A 36 -5.14 -7.37 -10.44
N ASP A 37 -4.27 -8.22 -11.00
CA ASP A 37 -4.33 -8.65 -12.40
C ASP A 37 -4.59 -10.15 -12.59
N HIS A 38 -4.59 -10.93 -11.50
CA HIS A 38 -4.71 -12.39 -11.54
C HIS A 38 -5.82 -12.91 -10.62
N SER A 39 -6.39 -14.07 -10.98
CA SER A 39 -7.33 -14.77 -10.12
C SER A 39 -6.63 -15.46 -8.93
N PRO A 40 -7.33 -15.75 -7.83
CA PRO A 40 -6.76 -16.51 -6.71
C PRO A 40 -6.11 -17.83 -7.13
N GLU A 41 -6.70 -18.53 -8.11
CA GLU A 41 -6.18 -19.79 -8.64
C GLU A 41 -4.89 -19.60 -9.43
N GLU A 42 -4.80 -18.53 -10.24
CA GLU A 42 -3.61 -18.17 -11.01
C GLU A 42 -2.45 -17.78 -10.07
N ILE A 43 -2.74 -16.97 -9.06
CA ILE A 43 -1.76 -16.58 -8.02
C ILE A 43 -1.26 -17.82 -7.30
N THR A 44 -2.16 -18.69 -6.84
CA THR A 44 -1.79 -19.91 -6.12
C THR A 44 -0.89 -20.80 -6.97
N LYS A 45 -1.25 -21.02 -8.24
CA LYS A 45 -0.44 -21.83 -9.17
C LYS A 45 0.95 -21.22 -9.38
N ALA A 46 1.03 -19.92 -9.65
CA ALA A 46 2.29 -19.23 -9.90
C ALA A 46 3.23 -19.27 -8.68
N LEU A 47 2.68 -19.09 -7.48
CA LEU A 47 3.48 -19.07 -6.25
C LEU A 47 3.88 -20.46 -5.77
N LEU A 48 3.06 -21.49 -5.98
CA LEU A 48 3.47 -22.89 -5.74
C LEU A 48 4.64 -23.29 -6.65
N GLU A 49 4.66 -22.85 -7.90
CA GLU A 49 5.77 -23.10 -8.82
C GLU A 49 7.02 -22.32 -8.40
N LYS A 50 6.88 -21.01 -8.11
CA LYS A 50 7.98 -20.14 -7.67
C LYS A 50 8.63 -20.61 -6.36
N TYR A 51 7.82 -21.08 -5.42
CA TYR A 51 8.25 -21.50 -4.08
C TYR A 51 8.26 -23.01 -3.88
N ALA A 52 8.37 -23.81 -4.95
CA ALA A 52 8.35 -25.28 -4.86
C ALA A 52 9.41 -25.89 -3.91
N ALA A 53 10.52 -25.17 -3.65
CA ALA A 53 11.56 -25.59 -2.71
C ALA A 53 11.24 -25.28 -1.23
N ARG A 54 10.15 -24.57 -0.95
CA ARG A 54 9.70 -24.18 0.38
C ARG A 54 8.50 -25.03 0.81
N PRO A 55 8.67 -26.02 1.71
CA PRO A 55 7.60 -26.90 2.13
C PRO A 55 6.53 -26.19 2.98
N ASP A 56 6.84 -25.01 3.51
CA ASP A 56 5.93 -24.15 4.26
C ASP A 56 4.97 -23.36 3.36
N VAL A 57 5.21 -23.29 2.05
CA VAL A 57 4.31 -22.64 1.09
C VAL A 57 3.38 -23.69 0.48
N THR A 58 2.22 -23.88 1.10
CA THR A 58 1.18 -24.80 0.60
C THR A 58 0.03 -24.05 -0.07
N ALA A 59 -0.85 -24.78 -0.76
CA ALA A 59 -2.03 -24.19 -1.38
C ALA A 59 -2.96 -23.58 -0.33
N GLU A 60 -3.06 -24.20 0.86
CA GLU A 60 -3.86 -23.71 1.97
C GLU A 60 -3.30 -22.42 2.56
N GLU A 61 -1.99 -22.34 2.78
CA GLU A 61 -1.32 -21.12 3.28
C GLU A 61 -1.43 -19.96 2.27
N LEU A 62 -1.29 -20.25 0.98
CA LEU A 62 -1.49 -19.25 -0.07
C LEU A 62 -2.94 -18.77 -0.13
N ALA A 63 -3.92 -19.67 -0.01
CA ALA A 63 -5.33 -19.31 0.03
C ALA A 63 -5.66 -18.43 1.25
N ALA A 64 -5.08 -18.72 2.42
CA ALA A 64 -5.21 -17.89 3.61
C ALA A 64 -4.58 -16.51 3.40
N CYS A 65 -3.38 -16.44 2.83
CA CYS A 65 -2.71 -15.18 2.53
C CYS A 65 -3.49 -14.32 1.53
N ILE A 66 -4.05 -14.93 0.47
CA ILE A 66 -4.91 -14.24 -0.50
C ILE A 66 -6.18 -13.70 0.20
N ALA A 67 -6.79 -14.48 1.09
CA ALA A 67 -7.94 -14.04 1.86
C ALA A 67 -7.61 -12.87 2.82
N ASP A 68 -6.42 -12.87 3.42
CA ASP A 68 -5.94 -11.75 4.24
C ASP A 68 -5.74 -10.48 3.39
N VAL A 69 -5.13 -10.60 2.21
CA VAL A 69 -4.96 -9.48 1.27
C VAL A 69 -6.31 -8.95 0.79
N GLN A 70 -7.27 -9.83 0.49
CA GLN A 70 -8.64 -9.44 0.15
C GLN A 70 -9.32 -8.70 1.32
N SER A 71 -9.17 -9.20 2.55
CA SER A 71 -9.72 -8.56 3.75
C SER A 71 -9.12 -7.17 3.99
N LEU A 72 -7.81 -6.99 3.73
CA LEU A 72 -7.15 -5.69 3.80
C LEU A 72 -7.67 -4.73 2.73
N LYS A 73 -7.92 -5.22 1.51
CA LYS A 73 -8.54 -4.43 0.44
C LYS A 73 -9.95 -3.99 0.81
N ASP A 74 -10.78 -4.90 1.32
CA ASP A 74 -12.16 -4.61 1.73
C ASP A 74 -12.21 -3.65 2.92
N ALA A 75 -11.23 -3.72 3.81
CA ALA A 75 -11.05 -2.77 4.91
C ALA A 75 -10.49 -1.40 4.46
N GLY A 76 -10.22 -1.20 3.17
CA GLY A 76 -9.63 0.02 2.63
C GLY A 76 -8.19 0.27 3.08
N LYS A 77 -7.43 -0.80 3.34
CA LYS A 77 -6.02 -0.76 3.77
C LYS A 77 -5.03 -1.14 2.66
N LEU A 78 -5.54 -1.63 1.53
CA LEU A 78 -4.81 -1.83 0.28
C LEU A 78 -5.69 -1.42 -0.89
N TRP A 79 -5.12 -0.71 -1.87
CA TRP A 79 -5.81 -0.10 -3.02
C TRP A 79 -6.98 0.78 -2.62
N ALA A 80 -6.84 1.55 -1.54
CA ALA A 80 -7.90 2.46 -1.12
C ALA A 80 -8.16 3.53 -2.19
N PRO A 81 -9.43 3.92 -2.42
CA PRO A 81 -9.75 4.99 -3.35
C PRO A 81 -9.32 6.35 -2.79
N ASP A 82 -9.00 7.29 -3.68
CA ASP A 82 -8.76 8.68 -3.31
C ASP A 82 -10.11 9.39 -3.06
N THR A 83 -10.47 9.53 -1.78
CA THR A 83 -11.70 10.22 -1.37
C THR A 83 -11.58 11.74 -1.37
N PHE A 84 -10.37 12.29 -1.48
CA PHE A 84 -10.12 13.73 -1.49
C PHE A 84 -10.11 14.34 -2.89
N ALA A 85 -9.79 13.55 -3.92
CA ALA A 85 -9.74 14.01 -5.31
C ALA A 85 -10.98 14.85 -5.75
N PRO A 86 -12.23 14.47 -5.45
CA PRO A 86 -13.40 15.25 -5.86
C PRO A 86 -13.52 16.62 -5.19
N MET A 87 -12.96 16.79 -3.99
CA MET A 87 -13.09 18.02 -3.19
C MET A 87 -11.83 18.90 -3.17
N ALA A 88 -10.73 18.42 -3.77
CA ALA A 88 -9.43 19.08 -3.73
C ALA A 88 -9.47 20.50 -4.29
N GLY A 89 -10.22 20.73 -5.38
CA GLY A 89 -10.40 22.06 -5.98
C GLY A 89 -11.04 23.05 -5.02
N THR A 90 -12.19 22.68 -4.44
CA THR A 90 -12.93 23.50 -3.48
C THR A 90 -12.10 23.83 -2.24
N PHE A 91 -11.31 22.88 -1.73
CA PHE A 91 -10.42 23.12 -0.60
C PHE A 91 -9.33 24.15 -0.94
N LYS A 92 -8.77 24.08 -2.15
CA LYS A 92 -7.75 25.03 -2.62
C LYS A 92 -8.32 26.45 -2.71
N GLU A 93 -9.51 26.60 -3.28
CA GLU A 93 -10.20 27.90 -3.38
C GLU A 93 -10.47 28.53 -2.01
N ARG A 94 -10.98 27.74 -1.05
CA ARG A 94 -11.29 28.23 0.31
C ARG A 94 -10.07 28.56 1.15
N SER A 95 -8.90 28.02 0.81
CA SER A 95 -7.68 28.15 1.62
C SER A 95 -6.74 29.26 1.16
N GLY A 96 -7.02 29.92 0.04
CA GLY A 96 -6.10 30.87 -0.63
C GLY A 96 -5.71 32.08 0.21
N ASP A 97 -6.64 32.61 1.01
CA ASP A 97 -6.45 33.87 1.74
C ASP A 97 -6.23 33.67 3.26
N VAL A 98 -6.03 32.42 3.70
CA VAL A 98 -5.87 32.10 5.13
C VAL A 98 -4.39 32.06 5.50
N VAL A 99 -3.92 33.05 6.26
CA VAL A 99 -2.57 33.03 6.86
C VAL A 99 -2.49 31.95 7.95
N LYS A 100 -1.66 30.92 7.74
CA LYS A 100 -1.46 29.81 8.70
C LYS A 100 -0.17 29.93 9.52
N ALA A 101 0.78 30.73 9.05
CA ALA A 101 2.05 30.98 9.71
C ALA A 101 2.65 32.30 9.21
N LEU A 102 3.47 32.92 10.05
CA LEU A 102 4.29 34.08 9.71
C LEU A 102 5.74 33.75 10.04
N CYS A 103 6.61 33.78 9.02
CA CYS A 103 8.05 33.76 9.25
C CYS A 103 8.50 35.18 9.59
N LEU A 104 8.82 35.43 10.85
CA LEU A 104 9.28 36.74 11.29
C LEU A 104 10.80 36.83 11.15
N HIS A 105 11.26 37.86 10.45
CA HIS A 105 12.68 38.16 10.38
C HIS A 105 13.11 38.85 11.68
N VAL A 106 13.50 38.05 12.67
CA VAL A 106 13.85 38.53 14.03
C VAL A 106 15.08 39.44 14.01
N ALA A 107 16.03 39.16 13.12
CA ALA A 107 17.16 40.02 12.84
C ALA A 107 17.44 40.02 11.34
N HIS A 108 17.83 41.16 10.80
CA HIS A 108 18.24 41.31 9.40
C HIS A 108 19.77 41.20 9.24
N THR A 109 20.46 40.83 10.31
CA THR A 109 21.91 40.61 10.38
C THR A 109 22.18 39.41 11.31
N CYS A 110 23.37 38.82 11.19
CA CYS A 110 23.81 37.64 11.94
C CYS A 110 24.51 38.05 13.24
#